data_AF-A0A844C0R7-F1
#
_entry.id   AF-A0A844C0R7-F1
#
_cell.length_a   1.000
_cell.length_b   1.000
_cell.length_c   1.000
_cell.angle_alpha   90.00
_cell.angle_beta   90.00
_cell.angle_gamma   90.00
#
_symmetry.space_group_name_H-M   'P 1'
#
loop_
_entity.id
_entity.type
_entity.pdbx_description
1 polymer ?
#
loop_
_entity_poly.entity_id
_entity_poly.type
_entity_poly.pdbx_seq_one_letter_code
_entity_poly.pdbx_strand_id
1 'polypeptide(L)'
;MSKNKYINLIATGCSIAFIVAGVFLIVHLGKLTAHNNAITAEYQADNTPFVEETNAESSDSVESSSENTLRQTELVTVKEKDFDKLLTSYTNSSEDISSQVHEIVETEYQNNLLAAQRDIVSAIKETNLKIEDLGAVFLPEHPALEANLSNIEQIDVPLLLQKDPEWRELKYGSNTTEQLGENGCAIVSLAMVHASNSGKDVVPQDILDWSKETYYVHDGGTSWTIFYDFAQHFGYTMFNFGSDFHSAMEAVQEGKIIVASVEPGYFTETGHILVIRGYEDGKVYVNDPNDDPSKMFSLQGIDENIFLEDGLNYWTFY
;
A
#
# COMPACT_ATOMS: atom_id res chain seq x y z
N MET A 1 -20.49 60.78 -3.12
CA MET A 1 -20.97 59.75 -2.16
C MET A 1 -21.43 58.43 -2.82
N SER A 2 -20.94 58.01 -4.00
CA SER A 2 -21.38 56.72 -4.60
C SER A 2 -20.32 55.61 -4.65
N LYS A 3 -19.00 55.90 -4.64
CA LYS A 3 -17.96 54.86 -4.75
C LYS A 3 -17.90 53.85 -3.59
N ASN A 4 -18.11 54.30 -2.34
CA ASN A 4 -18.04 53.40 -1.16
C ASN A 4 -19.20 52.40 -1.07
N LYS A 5 -20.33 52.68 -1.72
CA LYS A 5 -21.49 51.77 -1.71
C LYS A 5 -21.28 50.56 -2.65
N TYR A 6 -20.54 50.76 -3.75
CA TYR A 6 -20.23 49.69 -4.71
C TYR A 6 -19.15 48.73 -4.20
N ILE A 7 -18.14 49.22 -3.48
CA ILE A 7 -17.07 48.37 -2.92
C ILE A 7 -17.62 47.43 -1.84
N ASN A 8 -18.49 47.93 -0.95
CA ASN A 8 -19.12 47.08 0.07
C ASN A 8 -20.07 46.04 -0.53
N LEU A 9 -20.74 46.36 -1.64
CA LEU A 9 -21.66 45.45 -2.34
C LEU A 9 -20.92 44.31 -3.06
N ILE A 10 -19.75 44.62 -3.65
CA ILE A 10 -18.88 43.61 -4.29
C ILE A 10 -18.25 42.70 -3.23
N ALA A 11 -17.77 43.27 -2.11
CA ALA A 11 -17.19 42.48 -1.02
C ALA A 11 -18.23 41.53 -0.37
N THR A 12 -19.46 41.98 -0.12
CA THR A 12 -20.53 41.10 0.39
C THR A 12 -20.96 40.06 -0.63
N GLY A 13 -21.01 40.40 -1.93
CA GLY A 13 -21.28 39.45 -3.01
C GLY A 13 -20.24 38.32 -3.09
N CYS A 14 -18.95 38.65 -3.00
CA CYS A 14 -17.87 37.66 -2.99
C CYS A 14 -17.93 36.76 -1.74
N SER A 15 -18.18 37.32 -0.55
CA SER A 15 -18.30 36.51 0.68
C SER A 15 -19.47 35.53 0.63
N ILE A 16 -20.61 35.93 0.05
CA ILE A 16 -21.76 35.03 -0.12
C ILE A 16 -21.43 33.93 -1.14
N ALA A 17 -20.73 34.25 -2.23
CA ALA A 17 -20.32 33.26 -3.23
C ALA A 17 -19.35 32.21 -2.64
N PHE A 18 -18.40 32.59 -1.79
CA PHE A 18 -17.52 31.65 -1.10
C PHE A 18 -18.26 30.73 -0.12
N ILE A 19 -19.24 31.26 0.62
CA ILE A 19 -20.06 30.44 1.54
C ILE A 19 -20.90 29.43 0.75
N VAL A 20 -21.52 29.86 -0.35
CA VAL A 20 -22.32 28.96 -1.21
C VAL A 20 -21.45 27.88 -1.85
N ALA A 21 -20.25 28.23 -2.33
CA ALA A 21 -19.29 27.26 -2.87
C ALA A 21 -18.81 26.27 -1.81
N GLY A 22 -18.52 26.73 -0.59
CA GLY A 22 -18.12 25.86 0.52
C GLY A 22 -19.23 24.90 0.95
N VAL A 23 -20.48 25.36 1.04
CA VAL A 23 -21.63 24.49 1.34
C VAL A 23 -21.86 23.48 0.22
N PHE A 24 -21.72 23.88 -1.05
CA PHE A 24 -21.83 22.97 -2.19
C PHE A 24 -20.73 21.90 -2.16
N LEU A 25 -19.49 22.27 -1.85
CA LEU A 25 -18.37 21.34 -1.71
C LEU A 25 -18.61 20.34 -0.58
N ILE A 26 -19.06 20.79 0.60
CA ILE A 26 -19.36 19.90 1.73
C ILE A 26 -20.50 18.93 1.38
N VAL A 27 -21.56 19.40 0.72
CA VAL A 27 -22.66 18.53 0.27
C VAL A 27 -22.19 17.54 -0.80
N HIS A 28 -21.29 17.96 -1.71
CA HIS A 28 -20.74 17.09 -2.74
C HIS A 28 -19.84 16.01 -2.14
N LEU A 29 -18.94 16.38 -1.23
CA LEU A 29 -18.11 15.45 -0.47
C LEU A 29 -18.95 14.46 0.34
N GLY A 30 -20.00 14.93 1.03
CA GLY A 30 -20.91 14.05 1.76
C GLY A 30 -21.65 13.05 0.87
N LYS A 31 -21.99 13.43 -0.38
CA LYS A 31 -22.58 12.51 -1.37
C LYS A 31 -21.55 11.51 -1.90
N LEU A 32 -20.31 11.91 -2.13
CA LEU A 32 -19.22 11.03 -2.53
C LEU A 32 -18.91 10.01 -1.42
N THR A 33 -18.82 10.45 -0.17
CA THR A 33 -18.64 9.55 0.98
C THR A 33 -19.79 8.55 1.12
N ALA A 34 -21.04 8.99 0.93
CA ALA A 34 -22.20 8.10 0.97
C ALA A 34 -22.19 7.09 -0.19
N HIS A 35 -21.75 7.51 -1.39
CA HIS A 35 -21.62 6.62 -2.55
C HIS A 35 -20.51 5.59 -2.34
N ASN A 36 -19.34 6.01 -1.86
CA ASN A 36 -18.23 5.10 -1.56
C ASN A 36 -18.61 4.08 -0.47
N ASN A 37 -19.29 4.53 0.60
CA ASN A 37 -19.78 3.61 1.63
C ASN A 37 -20.82 2.61 1.09
N ALA A 38 -21.64 3.01 0.12
CA ALA A 38 -22.60 2.12 -0.52
C ALA A 38 -21.91 1.09 -1.43
N ILE A 39 -20.89 1.50 -2.20
CA ILE A 39 -20.06 0.60 -3.02
C ILE A 39 -19.33 -0.41 -2.14
N THR A 40 -18.72 0.05 -1.03
CA THR A 40 -18.04 -0.85 -0.08
C THR A 40 -19.02 -1.84 0.55
N ALA A 41 -20.25 -1.43 0.87
CA ALA A 41 -21.28 -2.31 1.41
C ALA A 41 -21.78 -3.34 0.37
N GLU A 42 -21.90 -2.96 -0.90
CA GLU A 42 -22.28 -3.84 -2.00
C GLU A 42 -21.16 -4.88 -2.29
N TYR A 43 -19.90 -4.44 -2.29
CA TYR A 43 -18.73 -5.33 -2.41
C TYR A 43 -18.59 -6.32 -1.24
N GLN A 44 -19.01 -5.93 -0.03
CA GLN A 44 -19.04 -6.85 1.12
C GLN A 44 -20.24 -7.81 1.10
N ALA A 45 -21.35 -7.44 0.45
CA ALA A 45 -22.52 -8.31 0.30
C ALA A 45 -22.30 -9.42 -0.74
N ASP A 46 -21.65 -9.09 -1.88
CA ASP A 46 -21.39 -10.05 -2.97
C ASP A 46 -20.29 -11.09 -2.65
N ASN A 47 -19.52 -10.87 -1.58
CA ASN A 47 -18.48 -11.79 -1.10
C ASN A 47 -18.91 -12.67 0.08
N THR A 48 -20.23 -12.84 0.31
CA THR A 48 -20.73 -13.84 1.26
C THR A 48 -20.77 -15.24 0.63
N PRO A 49 -20.19 -16.29 1.25
CA PRO A 49 -20.19 -17.63 0.67
C PRO A 49 -21.61 -18.18 0.54
N PHE A 50 -21.95 -18.65 -0.67
CA PHE A 50 -23.18 -19.37 -0.98
C PHE A 50 -23.25 -20.67 -0.16
N VAL A 51 -24.13 -20.69 0.85
CA VAL A 51 -24.48 -21.92 1.59
C VAL A 51 -25.70 -22.53 0.91
N GLU A 52 -25.52 -23.72 0.37
CA GLU A 52 -26.55 -24.52 -0.29
C GLU A 52 -27.57 -25.02 0.77
N GLU A 53 -28.79 -24.46 0.77
CA GLU A 53 -29.90 -24.93 1.61
C GLU A 53 -30.53 -26.20 1.04
N THR A 54 -30.35 -27.34 1.71
CA THR A 54 -31.20 -28.52 1.51
C THR A 54 -32.37 -28.51 2.49
N ASN A 55 -33.57 -28.30 1.97
CA ASN A 55 -34.85 -28.42 2.67
C ASN A 55 -35.20 -29.89 3.01
N ALA A 56 -35.64 -30.14 4.24
CA ALA A 56 -36.57 -31.22 4.57
C ALA A 56 -37.41 -30.84 5.81
N GLU A 57 -38.73 -30.72 5.59
CA GLU A 57 -39.75 -30.35 6.58
C GLU A 57 -40.23 -31.52 7.46
N SER A 58 -40.55 -31.17 8.73
CA SER A 58 -41.64 -31.71 9.59
C SER A 58 -41.50 -33.16 10.11
N SER A 59 -41.97 -33.59 11.28
CA SER A 59 -42.95 -33.09 12.27
C SER A 59 -42.85 -33.88 13.60
N ASP A 60 -43.26 -33.24 14.69
CA ASP A 60 -43.99 -33.75 15.87
C ASP A 60 -43.35 -34.55 17.03
N SER A 61 -43.42 -33.89 18.20
CA SER A 61 -43.97 -34.34 19.50
C SER A 61 -43.17 -35.22 20.51
N VAL A 62 -42.98 -34.61 21.69
CA VAL A 62 -43.17 -35.13 23.08
C VAL A 62 -42.38 -36.38 23.53
N GLU A 63 -41.48 -36.27 24.51
CA GLU A 63 -41.73 -36.52 25.95
C GLU A 63 -40.44 -36.48 26.79
N SER A 64 -40.62 -36.23 28.09
CA SER A 64 -39.62 -36.07 29.15
C SER A 64 -38.95 -37.39 29.57
N SER A 65 -37.63 -37.38 29.78
CA SER A 65 -37.03 -37.97 31.00
C SER A 65 -35.56 -37.60 31.18
N SER A 66 -35.26 -37.19 32.41
CA SER A 66 -33.94 -36.94 33.00
C SER A 66 -32.92 -38.07 32.82
N GLU A 67 -31.67 -37.72 32.54
CA GLU A 67 -30.53 -38.42 33.13
C GLU A 67 -29.27 -37.54 33.18
N ASN A 68 -28.69 -37.54 34.37
CA ASN A 68 -27.52 -36.78 34.79
C ASN A 68 -26.25 -37.41 34.19
N THR A 69 -25.62 -36.74 33.23
CA THR A 69 -24.25 -37.09 32.81
C THR A 69 -23.36 -35.86 32.93
N LEU A 70 -22.32 -36.02 33.74
CA LEU A 70 -21.26 -35.09 34.06
C LEU A 70 -20.82 -34.29 32.82
N ARG A 71 -20.98 -32.96 32.88
CA ARG A 71 -20.25 -32.04 31.99
C ARG A 71 -18.77 -32.15 32.35
N GLN A 72 -18.07 -33.02 31.63
CA GLN A 72 -16.65 -32.85 31.42
C GLN A 72 -16.53 -31.65 30.47
N THR A 73 -16.18 -30.50 31.02
CA THR A 73 -15.77 -29.34 30.24
C THR A 73 -14.51 -29.77 29.51
N GLU A 74 -14.67 -30.27 28.28
CA GLU A 74 -13.56 -30.40 27.35
C GLU A 74 -13.08 -28.96 27.14
N LEU A 75 -11.93 -28.64 27.74
CA LEU A 75 -11.15 -27.49 27.34
C LEU A 75 -10.89 -27.70 25.85
N VAL A 76 -11.68 -27.04 25.01
CA VAL A 76 -11.32 -26.83 23.61
C VAL A 76 -10.06 -25.98 23.67
N THR A 77 -8.90 -26.65 23.72
CA THR A 77 -7.63 -26.00 23.43
C THR A 77 -7.73 -25.55 21.99
N VAL A 78 -8.07 -24.28 21.81
CA VAL A 78 -7.93 -23.60 20.52
C VAL A 78 -6.49 -23.86 20.09
N LYS A 79 -6.31 -24.61 18.98
CA LYS A 79 -4.99 -24.83 18.41
C LYS A 79 -4.46 -23.46 18.01
N GLU A 80 -3.44 -23.00 18.71
CA GLU A 80 -2.74 -21.76 18.38
C GLU A 80 -2.22 -21.84 16.95
N LYS A 81 -2.49 -20.81 16.14
CA LYS A 81 -2.04 -20.76 14.74
C LYS A 81 -0.54 -20.55 14.68
N ASP A 82 0.09 -20.96 13.59
CA ASP A 82 1.56 -20.96 13.52
C ASP A 82 2.14 -19.54 13.42
N PHE A 83 1.43 -18.59 12.81
CA PHE A 83 1.79 -17.17 12.88
C PHE A 83 1.66 -16.57 14.29
N ASP A 84 0.69 -17.01 15.10
CA ASP A 84 0.53 -16.55 16.49
C ASP A 84 1.75 -16.95 17.33
N LYS A 85 2.21 -18.21 17.16
CA LYS A 85 3.42 -18.72 17.82
C LYS A 85 4.66 -17.97 17.37
N LEU A 86 4.81 -17.78 16.06
CA LEU A 86 5.93 -17.08 15.45
C LEU A 86 6.08 -15.69 16.07
N LEU A 87 5.01 -14.90 16.05
CA LEU A 87 5.03 -13.52 16.51
C LEU A 87 5.13 -13.39 18.03
N THR A 88 4.64 -14.36 18.81
CA THR A 88 4.83 -14.39 20.27
C THR A 88 6.31 -14.57 20.65
N SER A 89 7.09 -15.22 19.80
CA SER A 89 8.53 -15.41 19.98
C SER A 89 9.41 -14.32 19.32
N TYR A 90 8.78 -13.33 18.67
CA TYR A 90 9.46 -12.28 17.92
C TYR A 90 10.38 -11.46 18.83
N THR A 91 11.69 -11.57 18.62
CA THR A 91 12.74 -10.87 19.39
C THR A 91 13.71 -10.16 18.46
N ASN A 92 13.20 -9.32 17.54
CA ASN A 92 13.96 -8.39 16.70
C ASN A 92 15.10 -8.97 15.82
N SER A 93 15.27 -10.29 15.72
CA SER A 93 16.16 -10.91 14.73
C SER A 93 15.35 -11.26 13.49
N SER A 94 15.54 -10.52 12.40
CA SER A 94 14.73 -10.62 11.17
C SER A 94 14.97 -11.91 10.37
N GLU A 95 16.21 -12.40 10.33
CA GLU A 95 16.64 -13.49 9.43
C GLU A 95 16.06 -14.87 9.80
N ASP A 96 15.95 -15.18 11.10
CA ASP A 96 15.36 -16.44 11.60
C ASP A 96 13.83 -16.49 11.40
N ILE A 97 13.20 -15.32 11.33
CA ILE A 97 11.74 -15.19 11.27
C ILE A 97 11.25 -15.28 9.82
N SER A 98 11.98 -14.67 8.88
CA SER A 98 11.67 -14.80 7.45
C SER A 98 11.66 -16.26 6.99
N SER A 99 12.61 -17.07 7.47
CA SER A 99 12.67 -18.51 7.18
C SER A 99 11.43 -19.27 7.71
N GLN A 100 10.96 -18.92 8.91
CA GLN A 100 9.75 -19.53 9.49
C GLN A 100 8.46 -19.06 8.80
N VAL A 101 8.39 -17.79 8.37
CA VAL A 101 7.29 -17.30 7.53
C VAL A 101 7.23 -18.13 6.25
N HIS A 102 8.36 -18.34 5.57
CA HIS A 102 8.43 -19.14 4.36
C HIS A 102 7.92 -20.58 4.59
N GLU A 103 8.37 -21.24 5.66
CA GLU A 103 7.92 -22.60 6.01
C GLU A 103 6.39 -22.66 6.24
N ILE A 104 5.82 -21.71 6.97
CA ILE A 104 4.36 -21.64 7.21
C ILE A 104 3.61 -21.43 5.89
N VAL A 105 4.07 -20.49 5.05
CA VAL A 105 3.42 -20.18 3.77
C VAL A 105 3.52 -21.34 2.78
N GLU A 106 4.66 -22.04 2.74
CA GLU A 106 4.83 -23.25 1.92
C GLU A 106 3.86 -24.35 2.36
N THR A 107 3.85 -24.66 3.66
CA THR A 107 3.14 -25.83 4.20
C THR A 107 1.63 -25.63 4.32
N GLU A 108 1.18 -24.44 4.72
CA GLU A 108 -0.23 -24.16 4.98
C GLU A 108 -0.93 -23.40 3.84
N TYR A 109 -0.18 -22.67 3.02
CA TYR A 109 -0.74 -21.76 2.00
C TYR A 109 -0.22 -22.02 0.58
N GLN A 110 0.43 -23.16 0.32
CA GLN A 110 0.88 -23.58 -1.02
C GLN A 110 1.76 -22.53 -1.72
N ASN A 111 2.68 -21.90 -0.97
CA ASN A 111 3.54 -20.82 -1.45
C ASN A 111 2.79 -19.55 -1.89
N ASN A 112 1.58 -19.32 -1.39
CA ASN A 112 0.81 -18.10 -1.66
C ASN A 112 0.75 -17.22 -0.41
N LEU A 113 1.70 -16.29 -0.29
CA LEU A 113 1.78 -15.35 0.83
C LEU A 113 0.54 -14.44 0.91
N LEU A 114 -0.02 -14.02 -0.23
CA LEU A 114 -1.23 -13.21 -0.26
C LEU A 114 -2.44 -13.95 0.34
N ALA A 115 -2.54 -15.27 0.13
CA ALA A 115 -3.57 -16.09 0.76
C ALA A 115 -3.41 -16.17 2.29
N ALA A 116 -2.19 -16.00 2.82
CA ALA A 116 -1.89 -15.98 4.24
C ALA A 116 -2.19 -14.63 4.92
N GLN A 117 -2.43 -13.56 4.16
CA GLN A 117 -2.54 -12.19 4.66
C GLN A 117 -3.48 -12.05 5.85
N ARG A 118 -4.69 -12.64 5.76
CA ARG A 118 -5.70 -12.53 6.81
C ARG A 118 -5.20 -13.10 8.14
N ASP A 119 -4.52 -14.25 8.10
CA ASP A 119 -4.03 -14.93 9.29
C ASP A 119 -2.77 -14.25 9.84
N ILE A 120 -1.91 -13.70 8.99
CA ILE A 120 -0.79 -12.83 9.37
C ILE A 120 -1.31 -11.58 10.10
N VAL A 121 -2.24 -10.84 9.50
CA VAL A 121 -2.82 -9.62 10.09
C VAL A 121 -3.52 -9.93 11.41
N SER A 122 -4.23 -11.07 11.50
CA SER A 122 -4.86 -11.52 12.75
C SER A 122 -3.81 -11.77 13.83
N ALA A 123 -2.73 -12.48 13.50
CA ALA A 123 -1.66 -12.78 14.45
C ALA A 123 -0.97 -11.51 14.94
N ILE A 124 -0.68 -10.56 14.05
CA ILE A 124 -0.08 -9.26 14.41
C ILE A 124 -0.99 -8.50 15.39
N LYS A 125 -2.30 -8.47 15.18
CA LYS A 125 -3.27 -7.77 16.05
C LYS A 125 -3.35 -8.34 17.47
N GLU A 126 -3.08 -9.63 17.64
CA GLU A 126 -3.02 -10.27 18.97
C GLU A 126 -1.70 -9.98 19.70
N THR A 127 -0.72 -9.39 18.99
CA THR A 127 0.52 -8.87 19.58
C THR A 127 0.49 -7.35 19.78
N ASN A 128 1.48 -6.82 20.50
CA ASN A 128 1.69 -5.38 20.64
C ASN A 128 2.62 -4.80 19.55
N LEU A 129 2.82 -5.54 18.45
CA LEU A 129 3.65 -5.12 17.33
C LEU A 129 2.89 -4.15 16.42
N LYS A 130 3.61 -3.25 15.77
CA LYS A 130 3.06 -2.34 14.77
C LYS A 130 3.17 -2.98 13.39
N ILE A 131 2.07 -3.05 12.66
CA ILE A 131 2.03 -3.75 11.37
C ILE A 131 2.92 -3.08 10.32
N GLU A 132 3.00 -1.75 10.35
CA GLU A 132 3.84 -0.96 9.48
C GLU A 132 5.35 -1.20 9.69
N ASP A 133 5.75 -1.78 10.83
CA ASP A 133 7.14 -2.11 11.14
C ASP A 133 7.53 -3.53 10.68
N LEU A 134 6.57 -4.31 10.18
CA LEU A 134 6.74 -5.74 9.88
C LEU A 134 6.81 -6.06 8.38
N GLY A 135 6.83 -5.05 7.51
CA GLY A 135 6.94 -5.26 6.07
C GLY A 135 8.20 -6.07 5.71
N ALA A 136 9.36 -5.74 6.24
CA ALA A 136 10.63 -6.45 5.99
C ALA A 136 10.67 -7.89 6.55
N VAL A 137 9.71 -8.24 7.43
CA VAL A 137 9.59 -9.59 8.01
C VAL A 137 8.77 -10.51 7.09
N PHE A 138 7.73 -9.96 6.45
CA PHE A 138 6.74 -10.76 5.71
C PHE A 138 6.82 -10.58 4.19
N LEU A 139 7.16 -9.39 3.70
CA LEU A 139 7.18 -9.11 2.27
C LEU A 139 8.49 -9.59 1.65
N PRO A 140 8.45 -10.21 0.46
CA PRO A 140 9.64 -10.71 -0.20
C PRO A 140 10.46 -9.57 -0.79
N GLU A 141 11.78 -9.76 -0.83
CA GLU A 141 12.72 -8.82 -1.46
C GLU A 141 12.47 -8.70 -2.98
N HIS A 142 12.04 -9.78 -3.63
CA HIS A 142 11.79 -9.81 -5.08
C HIS A 142 10.35 -10.24 -5.41
N PRO A 143 9.35 -9.34 -5.27
CA PRO A 143 7.94 -9.69 -5.45
C PRO A 143 7.62 -10.28 -6.84
N ALA A 144 8.32 -9.85 -7.89
CA ALA A 144 8.09 -10.35 -9.26
C ALA A 144 8.38 -11.86 -9.41
N LEU A 145 9.14 -12.46 -8.48
CA LEU A 145 9.51 -13.87 -8.48
C LEU A 145 8.55 -14.75 -7.67
N GLU A 146 7.57 -14.16 -6.99
CA GLU A 146 6.61 -14.89 -6.18
C GLU A 146 5.72 -15.81 -7.02
N ALA A 147 5.38 -16.97 -6.46
CA ALA A 147 4.69 -18.03 -7.19
C ALA A 147 3.34 -17.57 -7.77
N ASN A 148 2.59 -16.75 -7.04
CA ASN A 148 1.30 -16.21 -7.47
C ASN A 148 1.41 -15.17 -8.60
N LEU A 149 2.61 -14.66 -8.87
CA LEU A 149 2.90 -13.67 -9.90
C LEU A 149 3.73 -14.24 -11.08
N SER A 150 4.09 -15.52 -11.02
CA SER A 150 4.99 -16.19 -12.00
C SER A 150 4.52 -16.18 -13.46
N ASN A 151 3.24 -15.96 -13.72
CA ASN A 151 2.69 -15.90 -15.09
C ASN A 151 2.52 -14.47 -15.63
N ILE A 152 2.87 -13.46 -14.84
CA ILE A 152 2.72 -12.04 -15.21
C ILE A 152 4.07 -11.53 -15.73
N GLU A 153 4.08 -10.87 -16.89
CA GLU A 153 5.28 -10.21 -17.40
C GLU A 153 5.63 -8.97 -16.56
N GLN A 154 6.77 -9.05 -15.87
CA GLN A 154 7.23 -8.02 -14.94
C GLN A 154 8.74 -7.87 -14.98
N ILE A 155 9.21 -6.69 -14.61
CA ILE A 155 10.61 -6.39 -14.37
C ILE A 155 10.93 -6.80 -12.93
N ASP A 156 12.02 -7.54 -12.74
CA ASP A 156 12.51 -7.87 -11.41
C ASP A 156 13.17 -6.62 -10.77
N VAL A 157 12.45 -6.03 -9.83
CA VAL A 157 12.86 -4.86 -9.06
C VAL A 157 12.82 -5.23 -7.59
N PRO A 158 13.92 -5.05 -6.83
CA PRO A 158 13.90 -5.33 -5.41
C PRO A 158 12.93 -4.39 -4.70
N LEU A 159 12.20 -4.90 -3.71
CA LEU A 159 11.32 -4.14 -2.84
C LEU A 159 12.13 -3.62 -1.66
N LEU A 160 12.24 -2.30 -1.56
CA LEU A 160 12.80 -1.61 -0.42
C LEU A 160 11.67 -0.88 0.31
N LEU A 161 11.59 -1.06 1.62
CA LEU A 161 10.51 -0.53 2.43
C LEU A 161 10.98 0.68 3.24
N GLN A 162 10.27 1.78 3.15
CA GLN A 162 10.56 3.00 3.89
C GLN A 162 10.59 2.78 5.41
N LYS A 163 9.72 1.89 5.92
CA LYS A 163 9.61 1.55 7.34
C LYS A 163 10.61 0.50 7.83
N ASP A 164 11.55 0.05 6.99
CA ASP A 164 12.56 -0.91 7.38
C ASP A 164 13.41 -0.38 8.56
N PRO A 165 13.57 -1.14 9.66
CA PRO A 165 14.40 -0.75 10.81
C PRO A 165 15.85 -0.35 10.48
N GLU A 166 16.43 -0.86 9.39
CA GLU A 166 17.82 -0.56 9.03
C GLU A 166 18.04 0.91 8.67
N TRP A 167 17.03 1.58 8.08
CA TRP A 167 17.18 2.96 7.60
C TRP A 167 16.02 3.90 7.94
N ARG A 168 14.89 3.43 8.46
CA ARG A 168 13.74 4.30 8.78
C ARG A 168 14.09 5.50 9.67
N GLU A 169 15.03 5.32 10.60
CA GLU A 169 15.43 6.36 11.57
C GLU A 169 16.47 7.33 10.99
N LEU A 170 16.94 7.11 9.76
CA LEU A 170 17.84 8.04 9.09
C LEU A 170 17.17 9.40 8.94
N LYS A 171 17.95 10.46 9.18
CA LYS A 171 17.43 11.82 9.07
C LYS A 171 17.09 12.16 7.62
N TYR A 172 15.84 12.52 7.38
CA TYR A 172 15.43 13.14 6.12
C TYR A 172 14.25 14.08 6.36
N GLY A 173 14.54 15.38 6.25
CA GLY A 173 13.54 16.43 6.33
C GLY A 173 13.53 17.21 7.64
N SER A 174 12.55 18.09 7.76
CA SER A 174 12.42 19.05 8.87
C SER A 174 10.99 19.14 9.43
N ASN A 175 10.13 18.16 9.11
CA ASN A 175 8.81 18.02 9.74
C ASN A 175 8.93 17.37 11.13
N THR A 176 7.80 17.01 11.74
CA THR A 176 7.78 16.55 13.15
C THR A 176 8.64 15.30 13.41
N THR A 177 8.79 14.41 12.44
CA THR A 177 9.54 13.16 12.61
C THR A 177 10.98 13.28 12.09
N GLU A 178 11.23 14.10 11.06
CA GLU A 178 12.54 14.26 10.40
C GLU A 178 13.16 12.93 9.93
N GLN A 179 12.34 11.91 9.67
CA GLN A 179 12.78 10.55 9.43
C GLN A 179 12.51 10.10 7.99
N LEU A 180 13.46 9.37 7.41
CA LEU A 180 13.30 8.69 6.12
C LEU A 180 12.08 7.76 6.16
N GLY A 181 11.83 7.13 7.31
CA GLY A 181 10.67 6.29 7.60
C GLY A 181 9.32 6.96 7.34
N GLU A 182 9.23 8.29 7.34
CA GLU A 182 7.99 9.03 7.08
C GLU A 182 8.03 9.83 5.76
N ASN A 183 9.21 10.27 5.37
CA ASN A 183 9.38 11.24 4.27
C ASN A 183 10.03 10.64 3.00
N GLY A 184 10.42 9.37 3.06
CA GLY A 184 11.41 8.77 2.15
C GLY A 184 10.88 8.19 0.86
N CYS A 185 9.59 8.33 0.51
CA CYS A 185 8.98 7.52 -0.56
C CYS A 185 9.69 7.70 -1.90
N ALA A 186 10.10 8.93 -2.23
CA ALA A 186 10.89 9.23 -3.41
C ALA A 186 12.33 8.65 -3.34
N ILE A 187 12.99 8.77 -2.18
CA ILE A 187 14.37 8.30 -1.96
C ILE A 187 14.44 6.78 -2.08
N VAL A 188 13.51 6.09 -1.43
CA VAL A 188 13.41 4.63 -1.44
C VAL A 188 13.03 4.12 -2.84
N SER A 189 12.09 4.79 -3.52
CA SER A 189 11.73 4.45 -4.92
C SER A 189 12.90 4.61 -5.89
N LEU A 190 13.69 5.67 -5.76
CA LEU A 190 14.90 5.86 -6.56
C LEU A 190 15.97 4.81 -6.26
N ALA A 191 16.09 4.35 -5.01
CA ALA A 191 17.00 3.26 -4.64
C ALA A 191 16.59 1.95 -5.33
N MET A 192 15.29 1.61 -5.33
CA MET A 192 14.76 0.44 -6.03
C MET A 192 15.07 0.46 -7.54
N VAL A 193 14.82 1.60 -8.18
CA VAL A 193 15.15 1.79 -9.61
C VAL A 193 16.65 1.68 -9.86
N HIS A 194 17.48 2.29 -9.00
CA HIS A 194 18.93 2.24 -9.17
C HIS A 194 19.50 0.83 -8.98
N ALA A 195 19.00 0.08 -8.00
CA ALA A 195 19.37 -1.31 -7.76
C ALA A 195 19.13 -2.15 -9.01
N SER A 196 17.91 -2.10 -9.55
CA SER A 196 17.52 -2.87 -10.74
C SER A 196 18.31 -2.45 -11.99
N ASN A 197 18.40 -1.16 -12.29
CA ASN A 197 19.10 -0.68 -13.49
C ASN A 197 20.62 -0.89 -13.45
N SER A 198 21.24 -0.85 -12.27
CA SER A 198 22.69 -1.00 -12.13
C SER A 198 23.14 -2.45 -11.90
N GLY A 199 22.21 -3.34 -11.52
CA GLY A 199 22.51 -4.71 -11.13
C GLY A 199 23.36 -4.81 -9.86
N LYS A 200 23.33 -3.78 -9.01
CA LYS A 200 24.07 -3.71 -7.75
C LYS A 200 23.10 -3.74 -6.58
N ASP A 201 23.60 -4.21 -5.45
CA ASP A 201 22.96 -4.00 -4.16
C ASP A 201 23.03 -2.51 -3.80
N VAL A 202 21.87 -1.87 -3.70
CA VAL A 202 21.69 -0.43 -3.42
C VAL A 202 20.65 -0.30 -2.33
N VAL A 203 20.97 0.44 -1.28
CA VAL A 203 20.07 0.72 -0.16
C VAL A 203 19.61 2.18 -0.20
N PRO A 204 18.50 2.55 0.49
CA PRO A 204 18.02 3.93 0.49
C PRO A 204 19.05 4.96 0.99
N GLN A 205 19.98 4.52 1.84
CA GLN A 205 21.09 5.36 2.32
C GLN A 205 22.01 5.85 1.19
N ASP A 206 22.20 5.09 0.11
CA ASP A 206 23.05 5.50 -1.02
C ASP A 206 22.47 6.71 -1.76
N ILE A 207 21.15 6.71 -1.98
CA ILE A 207 20.44 7.82 -2.60
C ILE A 207 20.40 9.02 -1.65
N LEU A 208 20.10 8.76 -0.36
CA LEU A 208 20.08 9.80 0.67
C LEU A 208 21.46 10.47 0.85
N ASP A 209 22.55 9.71 0.70
CA ASP A 209 23.90 10.25 0.85
C ASP A 209 24.31 11.15 -0.30
N TRP A 210 23.82 10.87 -1.51
CA TRP A 210 23.97 11.78 -2.64
C TRP A 210 23.05 13.00 -2.52
N SER A 211 21.76 12.78 -2.27
CA SER A 211 20.74 13.83 -2.32
C SER A 211 20.78 14.76 -1.11
N LYS A 212 21.20 14.22 0.04
CA LYS A 212 21.04 14.83 1.36
C LYS A 212 19.62 15.39 1.51
N GLU A 213 19.47 16.53 2.18
CA GLU A 213 18.19 17.25 2.32
C GLU A 213 17.94 18.25 1.18
N THR A 214 18.75 18.28 0.12
CA THR A 214 18.68 19.30 -0.94
C THR A 214 17.32 19.37 -1.63
N TYR A 215 16.63 18.23 -1.72
CA TYR A 215 15.33 18.11 -2.39
C TYR A 215 14.14 18.12 -1.42
N TYR A 216 14.37 18.15 -0.11
CA TYR A 216 13.28 18.11 0.84
C TYR A 216 12.53 19.47 0.86
N VAL A 217 11.21 19.39 0.83
CA VAL A 217 10.29 20.53 0.95
C VAL A 217 9.50 20.34 2.24
N HIS A 218 9.57 21.32 3.15
CA HIS A 218 8.85 21.28 4.43
C HIS A 218 7.35 21.09 4.19
N ASP A 219 6.80 20.02 4.79
CA ASP A 219 5.42 19.54 4.63
C ASP A 219 4.98 19.19 3.19
N GLY A 220 5.92 19.19 2.23
CA GLY A 220 5.68 18.85 0.82
C GLY A 220 6.40 17.56 0.36
N GLY A 221 7.18 16.92 1.23
CA GLY A 221 7.94 15.73 0.91
C GLY A 221 9.17 16.04 0.05
N THR A 222 9.37 15.28 -1.02
CA THR A 222 10.53 15.43 -1.91
C THR A 222 10.17 16.17 -3.19
N SER A 223 10.92 17.23 -3.52
CA SER A 223 10.80 17.96 -4.79
C SER A 223 11.08 17.03 -5.98
N TRP A 224 10.18 17.05 -6.98
CA TRP A 224 10.33 16.28 -8.22
C TRP A 224 11.56 16.65 -9.06
N THR A 225 12.24 17.76 -8.75
CA THR A 225 13.55 18.07 -9.36
C THR A 225 14.59 16.98 -9.11
N ILE A 226 14.43 16.18 -8.04
CA ILE A 226 15.31 15.05 -7.75
C ILE A 226 15.34 14.03 -8.89
N PHE A 227 14.23 13.82 -9.61
CA PHE A 227 14.16 12.79 -10.66
C PHE A 227 15.07 13.13 -11.84
N TYR A 228 15.05 14.38 -12.29
CA TYR A 228 15.95 14.83 -13.35
C TYR A 228 17.42 14.79 -12.89
N ASP A 229 17.71 15.31 -11.69
CA ASP A 229 19.09 15.36 -11.19
C ASP A 229 19.64 13.96 -10.88
N PHE A 230 18.80 13.04 -10.43
CA PHE A 230 19.12 11.62 -10.25
C PHE A 230 19.56 11.02 -11.57
N ALA A 231 18.77 11.22 -12.64
CA ALA A 231 19.13 10.71 -13.95
C ALA A 231 20.48 11.26 -14.43
N GLN A 232 20.71 12.57 -14.28
CA GLN A 232 21.98 13.18 -14.65
C GLN A 232 23.15 12.68 -13.80
N HIS A 233 22.96 12.48 -12.50
CA HIS A 233 24.02 12.05 -11.59
C HIS A 233 24.45 10.60 -11.86
N PHE A 234 23.49 9.70 -12.03
CA PHE A 234 23.74 8.27 -12.22
C PHE A 234 23.90 7.86 -13.69
N GLY A 235 23.79 8.81 -14.63
CA GLY A 235 24.06 8.59 -16.05
C GLY A 235 22.91 7.93 -16.82
N TYR A 236 21.68 8.12 -16.36
CA TYR A 236 20.47 7.63 -17.03
C TYR A 236 19.88 8.65 -18.00
N THR A 237 19.22 8.14 -19.03
CA THR A 237 18.23 8.89 -19.79
C THR A 237 16.93 8.91 -19.00
N MET A 238 16.31 10.08 -18.88
CA MET A 238 14.99 10.23 -18.26
C MET A 238 13.95 10.60 -19.31
N PHE A 239 12.77 9.98 -19.22
CA PHE A 239 11.57 10.47 -19.88
C PHE A 239 10.48 10.74 -18.83
N ASN A 240 9.75 11.84 -19.00
CA ASN A 240 8.66 12.27 -18.13
C ASN A 240 7.38 12.26 -18.97
N PHE A 241 6.46 11.36 -18.63
CA PHE A 241 5.20 11.18 -19.34
C PHE A 241 4.12 12.18 -18.88
N GLY A 242 4.38 12.96 -17.82
CA GLY A 242 3.34 13.74 -17.17
C GLY A 242 2.25 12.82 -16.65
N SER A 243 1.00 13.23 -16.77
CA SER A 243 -0.17 12.42 -16.39
C SER A 243 -0.61 11.42 -17.47
N ASP A 244 0.21 11.15 -18.49
CA ASP A 244 -0.15 10.21 -19.56
C ASP A 244 0.12 8.76 -19.11
N PHE A 245 -0.87 8.19 -18.43
CA PHE A 245 -0.85 6.83 -17.92
C PHE A 245 -0.61 5.80 -19.03
N HIS A 246 -1.30 5.91 -20.17
CA HIS A 246 -1.25 4.88 -21.21
C HIS A 246 0.14 4.83 -21.86
N SER A 247 0.72 5.99 -22.18
CA SER A 247 2.10 6.05 -22.69
C SER A 247 3.12 5.51 -21.67
N ALA A 248 2.90 5.75 -20.37
CA ALA A 248 3.75 5.19 -19.32
C ALA A 248 3.63 3.65 -19.25
N MET A 249 2.42 3.10 -19.36
CA MET A 249 2.17 1.66 -19.33
C MET A 249 2.68 0.94 -20.59
N GLU A 250 2.59 1.58 -21.76
CA GLU A 250 3.27 1.09 -22.97
C GLU A 250 4.78 0.94 -22.73
N ALA A 251 5.42 1.92 -22.06
CA ALA A 251 6.83 1.81 -21.70
C ALA A 251 7.09 0.67 -20.70
N VAL A 252 6.19 0.41 -19.74
CA VAL A 252 6.31 -0.76 -18.83
C VAL A 252 6.32 -2.06 -19.62
N GLN A 253 5.43 -2.21 -20.60
CA GLN A 253 5.37 -3.39 -21.48
C GLN A 253 6.61 -3.51 -22.39
N GLU A 254 7.33 -2.41 -22.64
CA GLU A 254 8.64 -2.42 -23.30
C GLU A 254 9.82 -2.70 -22.34
N GLY A 255 9.54 -3.11 -21.10
CA GLY A 255 10.53 -3.44 -20.10
C GLY A 255 11.15 -2.23 -19.40
N LYS A 256 10.41 -1.11 -19.29
CA LYS A 256 10.85 0.09 -18.57
C LYS A 256 10.22 0.18 -17.18
N ILE A 257 11.06 0.43 -16.18
CA ILE A 257 10.59 0.73 -14.82
C ILE A 257 10.03 2.15 -14.81
N ILE A 258 8.88 2.33 -14.17
CA ILE A 258 8.25 3.64 -13.99
C ILE A 258 8.23 4.01 -12.51
N VAL A 259 8.64 5.23 -12.18
CA VAL A 259 8.31 5.86 -10.90
C VAL A 259 7.04 6.66 -11.10
N ALA A 260 6.03 6.41 -10.27
CA ALA A 260 4.76 7.12 -10.31
C ALA A 260 4.63 8.05 -9.10
N SER A 261 4.06 9.22 -9.31
CA SER A 261 3.49 10.04 -8.24
C SER A 261 1.98 9.92 -8.26
N VAL A 262 1.39 9.72 -7.09
CA VAL A 262 -0.06 9.62 -6.91
C VAL A 262 -0.57 10.64 -5.89
N GLU A 263 -1.82 11.07 -6.06
CA GLU A 263 -2.56 11.90 -5.12
C GLU A 263 -2.94 11.11 -3.84
N PRO A 264 -3.37 11.81 -2.77
CA PRO A 264 -4.04 11.15 -1.64
C PRO A 264 -5.22 10.30 -2.11
N GLY A 265 -5.27 9.02 -1.71
CA GLY A 265 -6.25 8.08 -2.23
C GLY A 265 -5.97 6.65 -1.82
N TYR A 266 -5.89 5.75 -2.80
CA TYR A 266 -5.83 4.32 -2.57
C TYR A 266 -4.59 3.87 -1.77
N PHE A 267 -3.43 4.46 -2.04
CA PHE A 267 -2.16 4.05 -1.44
C PHE A 267 -1.92 4.69 -0.06
N THR A 268 -2.26 5.97 0.07
CA THR A 268 -1.85 6.81 1.20
C THR A 268 -2.81 7.98 1.41
N GLU A 269 -2.88 8.49 2.65
CA GLU A 269 -3.68 9.68 2.99
C GLU A 269 -3.04 11.01 2.53
N THR A 270 -1.79 10.97 2.08
CA THR A 270 -1.06 12.09 1.46
C THR A 270 -0.61 11.70 0.07
N GLY A 271 -0.03 12.63 -0.70
CA GLY A 271 0.61 12.27 -1.96
C GLY A 271 1.77 11.30 -1.74
N HIS A 272 2.03 10.45 -2.73
CA HIS A 272 2.98 9.34 -2.59
C HIS A 272 3.76 9.04 -3.87
N ILE A 273 4.92 8.40 -3.70
CA ILE A 273 5.79 7.96 -4.79
C ILE A 273 6.00 6.46 -4.66
N LEU A 274 5.79 5.73 -5.76
CA LEU A 274 5.99 4.28 -5.84
C LEU A 274 6.59 3.87 -7.18
N VAL A 275 6.95 2.60 -7.31
CA VAL A 275 7.53 2.03 -8.53
C VAL A 275 6.53 1.10 -9.20
N ILE A 276 6.30 1.27 -10.50
CA ILE A 276 5.56 0.34 -11.36
C ILE A 276 6.57 -0.51 -12.14
N ARG A 277 6.37 -1.83 -12.10
CA ARG A 277 7.27 -2.83 -12.70
C ARG A 277 6.58 -3.83 -13.63
N GLY A 278 5.26 -3.77 -13.76
CA GLY A 278 4.51 -4.62 -14.67
C GLY A 278 3.12 -4.05 -14.96
N TYR A 279 2.58 -4.40 -16.12
CA TYR A 279 1.24 -4.02 -16.55
C TYR A 279 0.66 -5.06 -17.51
N GLU A 280 -0.42 -5.72 -17.09
CA GLU A 280 -1.09 -6.76 -17.86
C GLU A 280 -2.60 -6.75 -17.55
N ASP A 281 -3.43 -6.91 -18.58
CA ASP A 281 -4.89 -7.04 -18.45
C ASP A 281 -5.58 -5.98 -17.56
N GLY A 282 -5.16 -4.72 -17.67
CA GLY A 282 -5.70 -3.60 -16.89
C GLY A 282 -5.29 -3.62 -15.41
N LYS A 283 -4.26 -4.41 -15.06
CA LYS A 283 -3.66 -4.48 -13.74
C LYS A 283 -2.24 -3.95 -13.75
N VAL A 284 -1.97 -3.05 -12.82
CA VAL A 284 -0.67 -2.41 -12.59
C VAL A 284 0.00 -3.08 -11.40
N TYR A 285 1.25 -3.51 -11.59
CA TYR A 285 2.03 -4.23 -10.59
C TYR A 285 3.15 -3.33 -10.06
N VAL A 286 3.15 -3.14 -8.73
CA VAL A 286 3.94 -2.07 -8.09
C VAL A 286 4.83 -2.54 -6.96
N ASN A 287 5.97 -1.90 -6.76
CA ASN A 287 6.65 -1.88 -5.46
C ASN A 287 6.30 -0.56 -4.76
N ASP A 288 5.52 -0.65 -3.70
CA ASP A 288 5.18 0.48 -2.84
C ASP A 288 6.17 0.54 -1.66
N PRO A 289 6.95 1.64 -1.48
CA PRO A 289 7.85 1.76 -0.34
C PRO A 289 7.13 1.81 1.02
N ASN A 290 5.83 2.07 1.07
CA ASN A 290 4.98 2.01 2.26
C ASN A 290 4.17 0.70 2.37
N ASP A 291 4.50 -0.32 1.59
CA ASP A 291 3.82 -1.61 1.68
C ASP A 291 4.06 -2.27 3.05
N ASP A 292 3.07 -3.02 3.50
CA ASP A 292 3.11 -3.72 4.78
C ASP A 292 2.15 -4.94 4.75
N PRO A 293 2.16 -5.82 5.77
CA PRO A 293 1.33 -7.03 5.76
C PRO A 293 -0.18 -6.77 5.65
N SER A 294 -0.67 -5.56 5.97
CA SER A 294 -2.09 -5.22 5.82
C SER A 294 -2.49 -4.87 4.40
N LYS A 295 -1.53 -4.48 3.56
CA LYS A 295 -1.74 -4.02 2.18
C LYS A 295 -1.33 -5.09 1.18
N MET A 296 -0.07 -5.53 1.23
CA MET A 296 0.56 -6.44 0.27
C MET A 296 0.35 -5.99 -1.19
N PHE A 297 0.48 -4.69 -1.46
CA PHE A 297 0.31 -4.16 -2.82
C PHE A 297 1.35 -4.71 -3.79
N SER A 298 2.54 -5.05 -3.30
CA SER A 298 3.59 -5.67 -4.08
C SER A 298 3.27 -7.08 -4.59
N LEU A 299 2.29 -7.76 -3.99
CA LEU A 299 1.97 -9.15 -4.29
C LEU A 299 0.71 -9.33 -5.15
N GLN A 300 0.13 -8.23 -5.65
CA GLN A 300 -1.13 -8.28 -6.39
C GLN A 300 -1.18 -7.22 -7.49
N GLY A 301 -2.05 -7.46 -8.48
CA GLY A 301 -2.34 -6.48 -9.52
C GLY A 301 -3.34 -5.43 -9.03
N ILE A 302 -2.95 -4.15 -9.07
CA ILE A 302 -3.81 -3.02 -8.72
C ILE A 302 -4.61 -2.61 -9.95
N ASP A 303 -5.89 -2.30 -9.79
CA ASP A 303 -6.74 -1.88 -10.90
C ASP A 303 -6.22 -0.58 -11.53
N GLU A 304 -6.10 -0.53 -12.87
CA GLU A 304 -5.61 0.65 -13.58
C GLU A 304 -6.44 1.91 -13.31
N ASN A 305 -7.73 1.77 -12.98
CA ASN A 305 -8.57 2.91 -12.64
C ASN A 305 -8.03 3.70 -11.45
N ILE A 306 -7.35 3.04 -10.50
CA ILE A 306 -6.67 3.73 -9.40
C ILE A 306 -5.62 4.71 -9.93
N PHE A 307 -4.86 4.33 -10.95
CA PHE A 307 -3.82 5.18 -11.55
C PHE A 307 -4.38 6.22 -12.53
N LEU A 308 -5.52 5.93 -13.16
CA LEU A 308 -6.25 6.90 -13.97
C LEU A 308 -6.87 8.00 -13.11
N GLU A 309 -7.27 7.68 -11.88
CA GLU A 309 -7.86 8.61 -10.92
C GLU A 309 -6.80 9.36 -10.11
N ASP A 310 -5.87 8.63 -9.47
CA ASP A 310 -4.91 9.18 -8.51
C ASP A 310 -3.58 9.57 -9.16
N GLY A 311 -3.28 9.14 -10.38
CA GLY A 311 -1.99 9.32 -11.03
C GLY A 311 -1.66 10.77 -11.42
N LEU A 312 -0.62 11.34 -10.82
CA LEU A 312 -0.15 12.70 -11.09
C LEU A 312 0.91 12.77 -12.17
N ASN A 313 1.90 11.88 -12.10
CA ASN A 313 3.06 11.94 -12.96
C ASN A 313 3.79 10.59 -13.04
N TYR A 314 4.46 10.33 -14.16
CA TYR A 314 5.20 9.11 -14.41
C TYR A 314 6.57 9.43 -15.02
N TRP A 315 7.62 8.81 -14.48
CA TRP A 315 9.00 8.94 -14.95
C TRP A 315 9.63 7.59 -15.22
N THR A 316 10.46 7.48 -16.25
CA THR A 316 11.34 6.33 -16.45
C THR A 316 12.80 6.74 -16.51
N PHE A 317 13.70 5.79 -16.22
CA PHE A 317 15.15 5.96 -16.16
C PHE A 317 15.79 4.73 -16.84
N TYR A 318 16.60 4.92 -17.88
CA TYR A 318 17.24 3.82 -18.63
C TYR A 318 18.53 4.22 -19.35
#